data_AF-A0A8X6QE97-F1
#
_entry.id   AF-A0A8X6QE97-F1
#
_cell.length_a   1.000
_cell.length_b   1.000
_cell.length_c   1.000
_cell.angle_alpha   90.00
_cell.angle_beta   90.00
_cell.angle_gamma   90.00
#
_symmetry.space_group_name_H-M   'P 1'
#
loop_
_entity.id
_entity.type
_entity.pdbx_description
1 polymer ?
#
loop_
_entity_poly.entity_id
_entity_poly.type
_entity_poly.pdbx_seq_one_letter_code
_entity_poly.pdbx_strand_id
1 'polypeptide(L)'
;MEQLLKSERFDIYPTCSNAETKWRHWKKTFENFLGGIKTLTEENKLPLLSNYVTSNVYQFLNDCTTYTGAIAILDSLFIKKRNVIFARHCLSKRNQQTEETVSEYLQVLNQLSKDCDFTDVKAEEYRKEYIRDAFISGLNCPRIRQRLLENTSMTLDQSFEQARTLESAEVHAASYMGSSFPVQSAAMKTEDFSEETFATSAASSSSRSQKCFFCGNDLHSRNICPARDVFCRKCGERNITSECANLDLASPPPTMGRRRAKFLIFIKVHETDWIERRLFRK
;
A
#
# COMPACT_ATOMS: atom_id res chain seq x y z
N MET A 1 25.82 8.48 55.78
CA MET A 1 24.43 8.51 55.28
C MET A 1 24.49 8.23 53.81
N GLU A 2 23.94 7.11 53.35
CA GLU A 2 23.87 6.80 51.92
C GLU A 2 23.02 7.87 51.25
N GLN A 3 23.69 8.74 50.48
CA GLN A 3 23.05 9.82 49.77
C GLN A 3 22.30 9.18 48.60
N LEU A 4 21.05 8.78 48.84
CA LEU A 4 20.15 8.27 47.81
C LEU A 4 20.12 9.28 46.67
N LEU A 5 20.57 8.86 45.47
CA LEU A 5 20.48 9.66 44.26
C LEU A 5 19.01 10.03 44.04
N LYS A 6 18.68 11.29 44.29
CA LYS A 6 17.34 11.83 44.14
C LYS A 6 16.93 11.70 42.67
N SER A 7 15.78 11.08 42.41
CA SER A 7 15.23 11.02 41.06
C SER A 7 14.97 12.44 40.55
N GLU A 8 15.35 12.73 39.31
CA GLU A 8 14.97 13.98 38.65
C GLU A 8 13.46 14.02 38.38
N ARG A 9 12.90 15.22 38.20
CA ARG A 9 11.48 15.39 37.86
C ARG A 9 11.27 15.03 36.38
N PHE A 10 10.22 14.27 36.07
CA PHE A 10 9.88 13.92 34.70
C PHE A 10 9.09 15.06 34.01
N ASP A 11 9.62 15.59 32.91
CA ASP A 11 9.14 16.81 32.25
C ASP A 11 8.96 16.67 30.74
N ILE A 12 8.83 15.45 30.23
CA ILE A 12 8.85 15.18 28.79
C ILE A 12 7.44 15.04 28.23
N TYR A 13 7.21 15.63 27.05
CA TYR A 13 5.97 15.47 26.31
C TYR A 13 5.93 14.13 25.55
N PRO A 14 4.78 13.44 25.49
CA PRO A 14 4.62 12.20 24.72
C PRO A 14 4.95 12.34 23.23
N THR A 15 4.89 13.55 22.68
CA THR A 15 5.16 13.84 21.27
C THR A 15 6.65 13.91 20.92
N CYS A 16 7.55 13.97 21.90
CA CYS A 16 8.99 14.05 21.65
C CYS A 16 9.53 12.75 21.03
N SER A 17 10.50 12.85 20.10
CA SER A 17 11.12 11.69 19.43
C SER A 17 11.77 10.71 20.42
N ASN A 18 12.37 11.24 21.50
CA ASN A 18 13.11 10.47 22.49
C ASN A 18 12.27 10.16 23.73
N ALA A 19 10.95 10.35 23.65
CA ALA A 19 10.02 10.20 24.77
C ALA A 19 10.10 8.79 25.38
N GLU A 20 10.13 7.74 24.54
CA GLU A 20 10.22 6.35 25.02
C GLU A 20 11.52 6.08 25.77
N THR A 21 12.67 6.42 25.20
CA THR A 21 13.99 6.15 25.79
C THR A 21 14.13 6.88 27.12
N LYS A 22 13.72 8.15 27.18
CA LYS A 22 13.79 8.96 28.39
C LYS A 22 12.81 8.45 29.46
N TRP A 23 11.60 8.04 29.08
CA TRP A 23 10.65 7.41 30.00
C TRP A 23 11.20 6.11 30.59
N ARG A 24 11.74 5.20 29.77
CA ARG A 24 12.34 3.94 30.23
C ARG A 24 13.48 4.19 31.22
N HIS A 25 14.35 5.14 30.91
CA HIS A 25 15.46 5.52 31.78
C HIS A 25 14.95 6.11 33.10
N TRP A 26 14.07 7.10 33.03
CA TRP A 26 13.50 7.76 34.20
C TRP A 26 12.75 6.79 35.11
N LYS A 27 11.88 5.95 34.54
CA LYS A 27 11.13 4.92 35.27
C LYS A 27 12.08 3.99 36.03
N LYS A 28 13.17 3.55 35.39
CA LYS A 28 14.16 2.67 36.03
C LYS A 28 14.88 3.37 37.18
N THR A 29 15.27 4.62 37.00
CA THR A 29 15.90 5.44 38.04
C THR A 29 14.94 5.71 39.20
N PHE A 30 13.67 5.97 38.91
CA PHE A 30 12.62 6.18 39.90
C PHE A 30 12.34 4.90 40.69
N GLU A 31 12.22 3.74 40.04
CA GLU A 31 12.07 2.44 40.71
C GLU A 31 13.26 2.11 41.62
N ASN A 32 14.48 2.38 41.17
CA ASN A 32 15.68 2.21 41.99
C ASN A 32 15.66 3.14 43.22
N PHE A 33 15.21 4.40 43.03
CA PHE A 33 15.04 5.36 44.12
C PHE A 33 13.98 4.88 45.13
N LEU A 34 12.83 4.38 44.66
CA LEU A 34 11.80 3.80 45.52
C LEU A 34 12.34 2.62 46.33
N GLY A 35 13.12 1.72 45.70
CA GLY A 35 13.74 0.58 46.37
C GLY A 35 14.73 0.96 47.47
N GLY A 36 15.31 2.16 47.40
CA GLY A 36 16.20 2.69 48.44
C GLY A 36 15.50 3.24 49.69
N ILE A 37 14.17 3.44 49.64
CA ILE A 37 13.39 4.00 50.75
C ILE A 37 12.84 2.86 51.62
N LYS A 38 13.45 2.64 52.79
CA LYS A 38 13.09 1.53 53.70
C LYS A 38 11.67 1.61 54.30
N THR A 39 11.06 2.80 54.34
CA THR A 39 9.73 3.04 54.95
C THR A 39 8.61 3.23 53.92
N LEU A 40 8.82 2.82 52.67
CA LEU A 40 7.87 3.05 51.59
C LEU A 40 6.70 2.05 51.66
N THR A 41 5.49 2.56 51.89
CA THR A 41 4.23 1.82 51.75
C THR A 41 3.63 2.05 50.36
N GLU A 42 2.82 1.11 49.86
CA GLU A 42 2.14 1.24 48.55
C GLU A 42 1.28 2.52 48.46
N GLU A 43 0.66 2.90 49.58
CA GLU A 43 -0.17 4.11 49.71
C GLU A 43 0.62 5.41 49.47
N ASN A 44 1.91 5.42 49.84
CA ASN A 44 2.78 6.59 49.69
C ASN A 44 3.45 6.68 48.32
N LYS A 45 3.40 5.62 47.49
CA LYS A 45 4.04 5.60 46.17
C LYS A 45 3.37 6.52 45.17
N LEU A 46 2.04 6.59 45.17
CA LEU A 46 1.29 7.42 44.23
C LEU A 46 1.49 8.92 44.49
N PRO A 47 1.36 9.44 45.73
CA PRO A 47 1.71 10.83 46.04
C PRO A 47 3.16 11.18 45.69
N LEU A 48 4.08 10.24 45.92
CA LEU A 48 5.49 10.41 45.58
C LEU A 48 5.68 10.51 44.07
N LEU A 49 5.04 9.64 43.28
CA LEU A 49 5.03 9.72 41.82
C LEU A 49 4.53 11.10 41.35
N SER A 50 3.40 11.58 41.90
CA SER A 50 2.83 12.89 41.55
C SER A 50 3.79 14.05 41.79
N ASN A 51 4.60 14.00 42.86
CA ASN A 51 5.60 15.03 43.16
C ASN A 51 6.77 15.05 42.16
N TYR A 52 7.17 13.88 41.66
CA TYR A 52 8.27 13.74 40.70
C TYR A 52 7.83 13.83 39.24
N VAL A 53 6.57 14.18 39.00
CA VAL A 53 5.99 14.36 37.67
C VAL A 53 5.59 15.84 37.47
N THR A 54 5.71 16.35 36.25
CA THR A 54 5.31 17.73 35.91
C THR A 54 3.80 17.83 35.67
N SER A 55 3.20 19.02 35.87
CA SER A 55 1.75 19.24 35.69
C SER A 55 1.21 18.71 34.35
N ASN A 56 1.97 18.83 33.27
CA ASN A 56 1.60 18.36 31.94
C ASN A 56 1.42 16.83 31.88
N VAL A 57 2.21 16.09 32.64
CA VAL A 57 2.14 14.62 32.70
C VAL A 57 1.15 14.18 33.78
N TYR A 58 1.03 14.96 34.87
CA TYR A 58 0.05 14.72 35.93
C TYR A 58 -1.40 14.85 35.43
N GLN A 59 -1.66 15.66 34.40
CA GLN A 59 -2.98 15.73 33.76
C GLN A 59 -3.53 14.34 33.37
N PHE A 60 -2.67 13.41 32.96
CA PHE A 60 -3.05 12.05 32.57
C PHE A 60 -3.22 11.10 33.78
N LEU A 61 -2.83 11.54 34.98
CA LEU A 61 -2.83 10.75 36.22
C LEU A 61 -3.94 11.16 37.19
N ASN A 62 -4.67 12.24 36.91
CA ASN A 62 -5.62 12.85 37.86
C ASN A 62 -6.67 11.87 38.38
N ASP A 63 -7.08 10.91 37.55
CA ASP A 63 -8.12 9.93 37.89
C ASP A 63 -7.55 8.61 38.47
N CYS A 64 -6.22 8.51 38.63
CA CYS A 64 -5.58 7.29 39.13
C CYS A 64 -5.61 7.22 40.65
N THR A 65 -6.06 6.09 41.19
CA THR A 65 -6.05 5.80 42.63
C THR A 65 -4.91 4.89 43.06
N THR A 66 -4.24 4.22 42.11
CA THR A 66 -3.17 3.26 42.37
C THR A 66 -1.89 3.61 41.63
N TYR A 67 -0.74 3.34 42.25
CA TYR A 67 0.57 3.52 41.64
C TYR A 67 0.74 2.66 40.37
N THR A 68 0.27 1.40 40.42
CA THR A 68 0.35 0.48 39.29
C THR A 68 -0.50 0.95 38.11
N GLY A 69 -1.70 1.47 38.35
CA GLY A 69 -2.55 2.06 37.32
C GLY A 69 -1.90 3.30 36.68
N ALA A 70 -1.34 4.20 37.51
CA ALA A 70 -0.63 5.38 37.03
C ALA A 70 0.56 5.03 36.13
N ILE A 71 1.39 4.06 36.54
CA ILE A 71 2.52 3.59 35.73
C ILE A 71 2.05 2.93 34.43
N ALA A 72 0.96 2.14 34.45
CA ALA A 72 0.44 1.51 33.24
C ALA A 72 -0.06 2.54 32.21
N ILE A 73 -0.71 3.61 32.67
CA ILE A 73 -1.13 4.72 31.81
C ILE A 73 0.09 5.41 31.22
N LEU A 74 1.09 5.76 32.04
CA LEU A 74 2.31 6.40 31.54
C LEU A 74 3.08 5.49 30.58
N ASP A 75 3.20 4.20 30.86
CA ASP A 75 3.78 3.23 29.93
C ASP A 75 3.03 3.24 28.60
N SER A 76 1.69 3.25 28.59
CA SER A 76 0.92 3.29 27.34
C SER A 76 1.08 4.60 26.56
N LEU A 77 1.31 5.73 27.26
CA LEU A 77 1.48 7.04 26.65
C LEU A 77 2.87 7.24 26.05
N PHE A 78 3.90 6.76 26.75
CA PHE A 78 5.30 7.00 26.39
C PHE A 78 5.93 5.83 25.60
N ILE A 79 5.42 4.62 25.76
CA ILE A 79 5.90 3.43 25.04
C ILE A 79 4.92 3.15 23.90
N LYS A 80 5.35 3.48 22.68
CA LYS A 80 4.58 3.14 21.48
C LYS A 80 4.53 1.62 21.32
N LYS A 81 3.35 1.07 21.08
CA LYS A 81 3.20 -0.36 20.78
C LYS A 81 3.98 -0.67 19.49
N ARG A 82 5.00 -1.52 19.61
CA ARG A 82 5.82 -1.93 18.46
C ARG A 82 5.01 -2.84 17.55
N ASN A 83 5.15 -2.62 16.25
CA ASN A 83 4.61 -3.52 15.25
C ASN A 83 5.64 -4.61 14.97
N VAL A 84 5.41 -5.80 15.53
CA VAL A 84 6.34 -6.92 15.47
C VAL A 84 6.50 -7.42 14.03
N ILE A 85 5.40 -7.48 13.27
CA ILE A 85 5.40 -7.93 11.87
C ILE A 85 6.27 -7.00 11.02
N PHE A 86 6.09 -5.69 11.21
CA PHE A 86 6.89 -4.69 10.52
C PHE A 86 8.38 -4.76 10.91
N ALA A 87 8.68 -4.89 12.20
CA ALA A 87 10.07 -5.02 12.67
C ALA A 87 10.77 -6.25 12.06
N ARG A 88 10.09 -7.41 12.04
CA ARG A 88 10.60 -8.64 11.44
C ARG A 88 10.77 -8.53 9.93
N HIS A 89 9.83 -7.88 9.24
CA HIS A 89 9.96 -7.59 7.82
C HIS A 89 11.16 -6.69 7.53
N CYS A 90 11.38 -5.64 8.33
CA CYS A 90 12.56 -4.77 8.23
C CYS A 90 13.86 -5.54 8.44
N LEU A 91 13.93 -6.40 9.46
CA LEU A 91 15.08 -7.26 9.70
C LEU A 91 15.35 -8.20 8.52
N SER A 92 14.30 -8.85 7.99
CA SER A 92 14.43 -9.80 6.88
C SER A 92 14.81 -9.15 5.54
N LYS A 93 14.34 -7.92 5.28
CA LYS A 93 14.65 -7.18 4.06
C LYS A 93 15.97 -6.41 4.14
N ARG A 94 16.58 -6.30 5.33
CA ARG A 94 17.83 -5.57 5.50
C ARG A 94 18.97 -6.37 4.86
N ASN A 95 19.58 -5.79 3.83
CA ASN A 95 20.79 -6.30 3.17
C ASN A 95 21.96 -5.35 3.41
N GLN A 96 23.18 -5.87 3.46
CA GLN A 96 24.41 -5.06 3.61
C GLN A 96 24.49 -3.98 2.52
N GLN A 97 24.80 -2.73 2.92
CA GLN A 97 24.98 -1.64 1.96
C GLN A 97 26.39 -1.66 1.34
N THR A 98 26.55 -1.04 0.17
CA THR A 98 27.82 -1.07 -0.60
C THR A 98 29.02 -0.51 0.17
N GLU A 99 28.80 0.44 1.08
CA GLU A 99 29.85 1.09 1.87
C GLU A 99 29.90 0.62 3.33
N GLU A 100 29.05 -0.33 3.70
CA GLU A 100 28.92 -0.79 5.09
C GLU A 100 29.87 -1.96 5.37
N THR A 101 30.63 -1.88 6.45
CA THR A 101 31.48 -2.99 6.88
C THR A 101 30.64 -4.15 7.44
N VAL A 102 31.19 -5.36 7.43
CA VAL A 102 30.49 -6.55 7.97
C VAL A 102 30.15 -6.38 9.46
N SER A 103 31.02 -5.73 10.24
CA SER A 103 30.79 -5.45 11.65
C SER A 103 29.65 -4.47 11.88
N GLU A 104 29.59 -3.39 11.11
CA GLU A 104 28.49 -2.42 11.16
C GLU A 104 27.16 -3.08 10.76
N TYR A 105 27.18 -3.89 9.69
CA TYR A 105 26.00 -4.62 9.25
C TYR A 105 25.43 -5.52 10.34
N LEU A 106 26.29 -6.32 11.00
CA LEU A 106 25.86 -7.17 12.11
C LEU A 106 25.32 -6.36 13.29
N GLN A 107 25.93 -5.21 13.58
CA GLN A 107 25.47 -4.32 14.65
C GLN A 107 24.07 -3.75 14.35
N VAL A 108 23.80 -3.37 13.09
CA VAL A 108 22.48 -2.90 12.66
C VAL A 108 21.44 -4.02 12.75
N LEU A 109 21.76 -5.24 12.32
CA LEU A 109 20.86 -6.39 12.46
C LEU A 109 20.54 -6.68 13.94
N ASN A 110 21.54 -6.62 14.82
CA ASN A 110 21.35 -6.78 16.26
C ASN A 110 20.52 -5.66 16.89
N GLN A 111 20.53 -4.46 16.30
CA GLN A 111 19.68 -3.38 16.76
C GLN A 111 18.23 -3.57 16.31
N LEU A 112 18.00 -4.00 15.07
CA LEU A 112 16.67 -4.29 14.53
C LEU A 112 16.00 -5.51 15.22
N SER A 113 16.78 -6.52 15.61
CA SER A 113 16.26 -7.71 16.28
C SER A 113 15.61 -7.41 17.63
N LYS A 114 16.03 -6.33 18.32
CA LYS A 114 15.43 -5.89 19.60
C LYS A 114 13.97 -5.47 19.46
N ASP A 115 13.57 -5.01 18.28
CA ASP A 115 12.19 -4.60 18.00
C ASP A 115 11.31 -5.76 17.52
N CYS A 116 11.90 -6.92 17.20
CA CYS A 116 11.21 -8.11 16.66
C CYS A 116 10.54 -9.00 17.71
N ASP A 117 10.73 -8.67 19.00
CA ASP A 117 10.13 -9.35 20.16
C ASP A 117 10.22 -10.89 20.06
N PHE A 118 11.44 -11.41 19.93
CA PHE A 118 11.67 -12.85 19.89
C PHE A 118 11.44 -13.46 21.28
N THR A 119 10.42 -14.30 21.37
CA THR A 119 10.06 -15.03 22.58
C THR A 119 10.32 -16.52 22.40
N ASP A 120 10.45 -17.24 23.52
CA ASP A 120 10.51 -18.70 23.50
C ASP A 120 9.11 -19.24 23.16
N VAL A 121 9.00 -19.91 22.02
CA VAL A 121 7.74 -20.39 21.45
C VAL A 121 7.88 -21.85 21.05
N LYS A 122 6.74 -22.55 20.95
CA LYS A 122 6.75 -23.93 20.46
C LYS A 122 7.24 -23.96 19.01
N ALA A 123 7.93 -25.03 18.63
CA ALA A 123 8.45 -25.19 17.27
C ALA A 123 7.37 -25.02 16.18
N GLU A 124 6.14 -25.44 16.45
CA GLU A 124 5.00 -25.29 15.53
C GLU A 124 4.53 -23.83 15.40
N GLU A 125 4.56 -23.06 16.48
CA GLU A 125 4.24 -21.62 16.47
C GLU A 125 5.32 -20.85 15.71
N TYR A 126 6.59 -21.13 15.99
CA TYR A 126 7.73 -20.57 15.24
C TYR A 126 7.62 -20.86 13.75
N ARG A 127 7.26 -22.09 13.37
CA ARG A 127 7.04 -22.48 11.97
C ARG A 127 5.97 -21.60 11.31
N LYS A 128 4.83 -21.39 11.98
CA LYS A 128 3.74 -20.55 11.45
C LYS A 128 4.16 -19.08 11.32
N GLU A 129 4.87 -18.56 12.31
CA GLU A 129 5.41 -17.20 12.27
C GLU A 129 6.41 -17.01 11.14
N TYR A 130 7.33 -17.95 10.96
CA TYR A 130 8.31 -17.91 9.88
C TYR A 130 7.64 -17.95 8.51
N ILE A 131 6.64 -18.83 8.32
CA ILE A 131 5.86 -18.89 7.08
C ILE A 131 5.12 -17.56 6.84
N ARG A 132 4.51 -16.97 7.88
CA ARG A 132 3.81 -15.68 7.78
C ARG A 132 4.77 -14.58 7.32
N ASP A 133 5.93 -14.48 7.95
CA ASP A 133 6.89 -13.41 7.68
C ASP A 133 7.48 -13.54 6.26
N ALA A 134 7.73 -14.79 5.81
CA ALA A 134 8.12 -15.10 4.44
C ALA A 134 7.00 -14.80 3.43
N PHE A 135 5.75 -15.16 3.73
CA PHE A 135 4.58 -14.88 2.91
C PHE A 135 4.43 -13.37 2.66
N ILE A 136 4.40 -12.56 3.73
CA ILE A 136 4.28 -11.10 3.62
C ILE A 136 5.44 -10.49 2.83
N SER A 137 6.67 -10.93 3.10
CA SER A 137 7.87 -10.43 2.42
C SER A 137 7.94 -10.80 0.93
N GLY A 138 7.32 -11.92 0.56
CA GLY A 138 7.26 -12.45 -0.81
C GLY A 138 6.11 -11.92 -1.66
N LEU A 139 5.14 -11.21 -1.08
CA LEU A 139 4.02 -10.64 -1.84
C LEU A 139 4.51 -9.61 -2.88
N ASN A 140 4.07 -9.79 -4.12
CA ASN A 140 4.40 -8.91 -5.23
C ASN A 140 3.58 -7.61 -5.19
N CYS A 141 2.29 -7.67 -4.81
CA CYS A 141 1.45 -6.48 -4.71
C CYS A 141 1.86 -5.61 -3.51
N PRO A 142 2.39 -4.39 -3.72
CA PRO A 142 2.85 -3.54 -2.63
C PRO A 142 1.71 -3.07 -1.73
N ARG A 143 0.50 -2.90 -2.28
CA ARG A 143 -0.68 -2.43 -1.54
C ARG A 143 -1.12 -3.48 -0.50
N ILE A 144 -1.22 -4.74 -0.92
CA ILE A 144 -1.54 -5.85 -0.01
C ILE A 144 -0.46 -5.96 1.07
N ARG A 145 0.82 -5.96 0.67
CA ARG A 145 1.93 -6.01 1.63
C ARG A 145 1.87 -4.86 2.65
N GLN A 146 1.64 -3.63 2.20
CA GLN A 146 1.48 -2.47 3.09
C GLN A 146 0.35 -2.70 4.10
N ARG A 147 -0.84 -3.12 3.63
CA ARG A 147 -2.00 -3.37 4.50
C ARG A 147 -1.74 -4.45 5.54
N LEU A 148 -1.00 -5.50 5.19
CA LEU A 148 -0.62 -6.54 6.17
C LEU A 148 0.36 -6.00 7.21
N LEU A 149 1.33 -5.18 6.78
CA LEU A 149 2.33 -4.57 7.65
C LEU A 149 1.77 -3.44 8.54
N GLU A 150 0.58 -2.90 8.26
CA GLU A 150 -0.11 -1.94 9.13
C GLU A 150 -0.58 -2.58 10.45
N ASN A 151 -0.79 -3.89 10.47
CA ASN A 151 -1.27 -4.61 11.66
C ASN A 151 -0.17 -4.82 12.69
N THR A 152 -0.45 -4.54 13.96
CA THR A 152 0.54 -4.68 15.05
C THR A 152 0.90 -6.15 15.37
N SER A 153 -0.08 -7.04 15.28
CA SER A 153 0.05 -8.48 15.56
C SER A 153 -1.01 -9.25 14.78
N MET A 154 -0.62 -10.33 14.11
CA MET A 154 -1.49 -11.10 13.22
C MET A 154 -0.98 -12.54 13.07
N THR A 155 -1.89 -13.51 13.01
CA THR A 155 -1.53 -14.91 12.75
C THR A 155 -1.34 -15.19 11.26
N LEU A 156 -0.76 -16.35 10.93
CA LEU A 156 -0.62 -16.80 9.54
C LEU A 156 -2.00 -16.83 8.83
N ASP A 157 -2.98 -17.47 9.44
CA ASP A 157 -4.32 -17.63 8.83
C ASP A 157 -5.01 -16.27 8.62
N GLN A 158 -4.88 -15.36 9.58
CA GLN A 158 -5.41 -14.00 9.45
C GLN A 158 -4.71 -13.22 8.32
N SER A 159 -3.38 -13.36 8.20
CA SER A 159 -2.63 -12.69 7.14
C SER A 159 -3.01 -13.19 5.75
N PHE A 160 -3.28 -14.49 5.62
CA PHE A 160 -3.76 -15.09 4.38
C PHE A 160 -5.16 -14.60 4.02
N GLU A 161 -6.10 -14.64 4.97
CA GLU A 161 -7.48 -14.23 4.72
C GLU A 161 -7.58 -12.73 4.38
N GLN A 162 -6.80 -11.88 5.08
CA GLN A 162 -6.74 -10.46 4.74
C GLN A 162 -6.13 -10.24 3.34
N ALA A 163 -5.05 -10.95 2.99
CA ALA A 163 -4.45 -10.84 1.67
C ALA A 163 -5.43 -11.24 0.56
N ARG A 164 -6.13 -12.36 0.73
CA ARG A 164 -7.15 -12.86 -0.20
C ARG A 164 -8.32 -11.88 -0.35
N THR A 165 -8.78 -11.31 0.76
CA THR A 165 -9.86 -10.31 0.76
C THR A 165 -9.45 -9.06 -0.03
N LEU A 166 -8.22 -8.60 0.17
CA LEU A 166 -7.68 -7.44 -0.56
C LEU A 166 -7.47 -7.73 -2.04
N GLU A 167 -6.95 -8.90 -2.39
CA GLU A 167 -6.79 -9.34 -3.78
C GLU A 167 -8.14 -9.39 -4.51
N SER A 168 -9.16 -10.00 -3.88
CA SER A 168 -10.52 -10.03 -4.42
C SER A 168 -11.08 -8.62 -4.62
N ALA A 169 -10.90 -7.73 -3.63
CA ALA A 169 -11.33 -6.34 -3.73
C ALA A 169 -10.64 -5.59 -4.88
N GLU A 170 -9.36 -5.84 -5.14
CA GLU A 170 -8.62 -5.26 -6.28
C GLU A 170 -9.17 -5.75 -7.63
N VAL A 171 -9.48 -7.05 -7.75
CA VAL A 171 -10.10 -7.63 -8.95
C VAL A 171 -11.49 -7.04 -9.20
N HIS A 172 -12.31 -6.92 -8.15
CA HIS A 172 -13.65 -6.32 -8.25
C HIS A 172 -13.57 -4.82 -8.58
N ALA A 173 -12.66 -4.07 -7.96
CA ALA A 173 -12.45 -2.66 -8.27
C ALA A 173 -12.07 -2.42 -9.73
N ALA A 174 -11.22 -3.28 -10.31
CA ALA A 174 -10.89 -3.24 -11.73
C ALA A 174 -12.11 -3.44 -12.63
N SER A 175 -13.07 -4.27 -12.20
CA SER A 175 -14.32 -4.51 -12.93
C SER A 175 -15.22 -3.27 -12.96
N TYR A 176 -15.27 -2.49 -11.87
CA TYR A 176 -16.00 -1.21 -11.82
C TYR A 176 -15.31 -0.11 -12.66
N MET A 177 -13.99 -0.09 -12.69
CA MET A 177 -13.24 0.91 -13.48
C MET A 177 -13.21 0.59 -14.98
N GLY A 178 -13.29 -0.69 -15.35
CA GLY A 178 -13.40 -1.15 -16.75
C GLY A 178 -14.82 -1.05 -17.32
N SER A 179 -15.81 -0.76 -16.48
CA SER A 179 -17.21 -0.59 -16.87
C SER A 179 -17.61 0.88 -16.82
N SER A 180 -17.01 1.70 -17.67
CA SER A 180 -17.69 2.90 -18.18
C SER A 180 -18.82 2.45 -19.12
N PHE A 181 -19.86 1.82 -18.57
CA PHE A 181 -21.13 1.74 -19.28
C PHE A 181 -21.70 3.16 -19.34
N PRO A 182 -22.17 3.63 -20.51
CA PRO A 182 -22.88 4.90 -20.55
C PRO A 182 -24.07 4.75 -19.60
N VAL A 183 -24.17 5.67 -18.64
CA VAL A 183 -25.37 5.85 -17.83
C VAL A 183 -26.49 6.11 -18.83
N GLN A 184 -27.23 5.05 -19.15
CA GLN A 184 -28.44 5.18 -19.93
C GLN A 184 -29.43 5.80 -18.96
N SER A 185 -29.56 7.12 -19.04
CA SER A 185 -30.54 7.90 -18.32
C SER A 185 -31.90 7.23 -18.51
N ALA A 186 -32.41 6.60 -17.45
CA ALA A 186 -33.76 6.09 -17.41
C ALA A 186 -34.70 7.29 -17.50
N ALA A 187 -35.11 7.64 -18.71
CA ALA A 187 -36.22 8.53 -18.92
C ALA A 187 -37.47 7.80 -18.42
N MET A 188 -37.95 8.19 -17.24
CA MET A 188 -39.31 7.90 -16.80
C MET A 188 -40.26 8.33 -17.91
N LYS A 189 -40.96 7.37 -18.51
CA LYS A 189 -42.23 7.63 -19.18
C LYS A 189 -43.32 6.99 -18.34
N THR A 190 -44.15 7.86 -17.80
CA THR A 190 -45.39 7.58 -17.10
C THR A 190 -46.42 6.98 -18.05
N GLU A 191 -47.07 5.92 -17.56
CA GLU A 191 -48.47 5.44 -17.75
C GLU A 191 -49.06 5.38 -19.17
N ASP A 192 -49.53 4.21 -19.62
CA ASP A 192 -50.94 3.81 -19.39
C ASP A 192 -51.25 2.35 -19.83
N PHE A 193 -52.33 1.80 -19.28
CA PHE A 193 -52.88 0.44 -19.38
C PHE A 193 -53.38 0.02 -20.78
N SER A 194 -53.18 -1.26 -21.17
CA SER A 194 -54.27 -2.22 -21.49
C SER A 194 -53.73 -3.57 -22.01
N GLU A 195 -54.30 -4.67 -21.47
CA GLU A 195 -54.11 -6.07 -21.86
C GLU A 195 -54.54 -6.35 -23.32
N GLU A 196 -53.88 -7.28 -24.02
CA GLU A 196 -54.36 -8.67 -24.24
C GLU A 196 -53.62 -9.36 -25.43
N THR A 197 -53.43 -10.68 -25.29
CA THR A 197 -53.25 -11.72 -26.32
C THR A 197 -51.88 -12.12 -26.92
N PHE A 198 -51.55 -13.38 -26.62
CA PHE A 198 -51.04 -14.48 -27.47
C PHE A 198 -49.56 -14.59 -27.88
N ALA A 199 -48.89 -15.46 -27.13
CA ALA A 199 -48.04 -16.60 -27.55
C ALA A 199 -47.05 -16.50 -28.73
N THR A 200 -45.84 -16.95 -28.38
CA THR A 200 -44.87 -17.72 -29.21
C THR A 200 -44.31 -17.07 -30.46
N SER A 201 -43.00 -16.81 -30.49
CA SER A 201 -42.08 -17.40 -31.48
C SER A 201 -40.61 -17.03 -31.19
N ALA A 202 -39.77 -18.02 -31.44
CA ALA A 202 -38.33 -18.01 -31.31
C ALA A 202 -37.63 -17.03 -32.27
N ALA A 203 -36.39 -16.68 -31.89
CA ALA A 203 -35.23 -16.39 -32.74
C ALA A 203 -35.48 -15.74 -34.12
N SER A 204 -35.03 -14.49 -34.26
CA SER A 204 -34.45 -14.03 -35.53
C SER A 204 -33.44 -12.92 -35.25
N SER A 205 -32.18 -13.34 -35.15
CA SER A 205 -30.99 -12.50 -35.29
C SER A 205 -31.01 -11.85 -36.68
N SER A 206 -31.58 -10.65 -36.78
CA SER A 206 -31.33 -9.78 -37.93
C SER A 206 -29.96 -9.12 -37.76
N SER A 207 -28.93 -9.80 -38.26
CA SER A 207 -27.60 -9.21 -38.46
C SER A 207 -27.72 -8.06 -39.46
N ARG A 208 -28.03 -6.86 -38.97
CA ARG A 208 -27.75 -5.63 -39.73
C ARG A 208 -26.24 -5.60 -39.90
N SER A 209 -25.75 -5.88 -41.11
CA SER A 209 -24.33 -5.76 -41.42
C SER A 209 -23.90 -4.35 -41.02
N GLN A 210 -23.04 -4.25 -40.00
CA GLN A 210 -22.50 -2.97 -39.61
C GLN A 210 -21.67 -2.46 -40.78
N LYS A 211 -22.04 -1.31 -41.32
CA LYS A 211 -21.29 -0.64 -42.37
C LYS A 211 -20.22 0.24 -41.75
N CYS A 212 -19.05 0.31 -42.38
CA CYS A 212 -17.99 1.22 -42.04
C CYS A 212 -18.47 2.66 -42.19
N PHE A 213 -18.36 3.45 -41.11
CA PHE A 213 -18.78 4.86 -41.06
C PHE A 213 -18.06 5.77 -42.08
N PHE A 214 -16.91 5.34 -42.59
CA PHE A 214 -16.05 6.15 -43.47
C PHE A 214 -16.27 5.83 -44.96
N CYS A 215 -16.29 4.55 -45.35
CA CYS A 215 -16.42 4.16 -46.76
C CYS A 215 -17.74 3.46 -47.13
N GLY A 216 -18.65 3.23 -46.18
CA GLY A 216 -19.97 2.62 -46.44
C GLY A 216 -19.96 1.11 -46.77
N ASN A 217 -18.78 0.50 -46.95
CA ASN A 217 -18.61 -0.97 -47.09
C ASN A 217 -18.84 -1.70 -45.76
N ASP A 218 -18.79 -3.02 -45.75
CA ASP A 218 -18.88 -3.83 -44.53
C ASP A 218 -17.81 -3.45 -43.49
N LEU A 219 -18.09 -3.71 -42.20
CA LEU A 219 -17.20 -3.36 -41.09
C LEU A 219 -15.80 -3.96 -41.27
N HIS A 220 -14.78 -3.11 -41.27
CA HIS A 220 -13.37 -3.48 -41.29
C HIS A 220 -12.57 -2.55 -40.39
N SER A 221 -11.39 -2.99 -39.97
CA SER A 221 -10.46 -2.14 -39.22
C SER A 221 -10.07 -0.92 -40.06
N ARG A 222 -10.00 0.26 -39.41
CA ARG A 222 -9.64 1.53 -40.06
C ARG A 222 -8.37 1.46 -40.90
N ASN A 223 -7.45 0.56 -40.55
CA ASN A 223 -6.19 0.41 -41.27
C ASN A 223 -6.32 -0.12 -42.70
N ILE A 224 -7.38 -0.87 -42.99
CA ILE A 224 -7.64 -1.51 -44.29
C ILE A 224 -8.73 -0.71 -45.06
N CYS A 225 -9.18 0.41 -44.50
CA CYS A 225 -10.25 1.19 -45.08
C CYS A 225 -9.78 1.91 -46.35
N PRO A 226 -10.43 1.70 -47.51
CA PRO A 226 -10.09 2.40 -48.75
C PRO A 226 -10.19 3.93 -48.62
N ALA A 227 -11.02 4.42 -47.69
CA ALA A 227 -11.23 5.85 -47.45
C ALA A 227 -10.26 6.47 -46.42
N ARG A 228 -9.25 5.73 -45.92
CA ARG A 228 -8.35 6.19 -44.86
C ARG A 228 -7.50 7.40 -45.25
N ASP A 229 -7.03 7.45 -46.49
CA ASP A 229 -6.09 8.47 -46.98
C ASP A 229 -6.60 9.19 -48.24
N VAL A 230 -7.91 9.14 -48.49
CA VAL A 230 -8.57 9.79 -49.62
C VAL A 230 -9.17 11.13 -49.18
N PHE A 231 -8.95 12.16 -49.99
CA PHE A 231 -9.52 13.48 -49.81
C PHE A 231 -10.85 13.60 -50.58
N CYS A 232 -11.88 14.14 -49.94
CA CYS A 232 -13.13 14.41 -50.63
C CYS A 232 -12.95 15.61 -51.57
N ARG A 233 -13.27 15.45 -52.86
CA ARG A 233 -13.19 16.54 -53.85
C ARG A 233 -14.16 17.70 -53.58
N LYS A 234 -15.20 17.47 -52.76
CA LYS A 234 -16.25 18.46 -52.49
C LYS A 234 -15.95 19.33 -51.26
N CYS A 235 -15.36 18.77 -50.20
CA CYS A 235 -15.04 19.52 -48.97
C CYS A 235 -13.54 19.70 -48.71
N GLY A 236 -12.65 19.02 -49.44
CA GLY A 236 -11.20 19.12 -49.27
C GLY A 236 -10.67 18.50 -47.97
N GLU A 237 -11.54 17.96 -47.12
CA GLU A 237 -11.15 17.35 -45.86
C GLU A 237 -10.61 15.93 -46.03
N ARG A 238 -9.73 15.56 -45.08
CA ARG A 238 -9.08 14.26 -45.01
C ARG A 238 -10.04 13.29 -44.31
N ASN A 239 -10.30 12.13 -44.94
CA ASN A 239 -11.28 11.10 -44.55
C ASN A 239 -12.71 11.36 -45.07
N ILE A 240 -13.15 10.51 -45.99
CA ILE A 240 -14.53 10.49 -46.48
C ILE A 240 -15.46 9.98 -45.35
N THR A 241 -16.57 10.66 -45.12
CA THR A 241 -17.71 10.18 -44.32
C THR A 241 -18.78 9.62 -45.24
N SER A 242 -19.71 8.81 -44.72
CA SER A 242 -20.78 8.18 -45.51
C SER A 242 -21.63 9.18 -46.33
N GLU A 243 -21.71 10.44 -45.92
CA GLU A 243 -22.42 11.51 -46.67
C GLU A 243 -21.72 11.93 -47.97
N CYS A 244 -20.43 11.62 -48.12
CA CYS A 244 -19.64 11.93 -49.32
C CYS A 244 -19.41 10.71 -50.23
N ALA A 245 -19.93 9.54 -49.88
CA ALA A 245 -19.54 8.24 -50.44
C ALA A 245 -20.14 7.89 -51.83
N ASN A 246 -20.56 8.88 -52.64
CA ASN A 246 -21.25 8.62 -53.91
C ASN A 246 -20.63 9.32 -55.14
N LEU A 247 -19.36 9.71 -55.09
CA LEU A 247 -18.67 10.30 -56.24
C LEU A 247 -17.28 9.68 -56.40
N ASP A 248 -16.99 9.27 -57.62
CA ASP A 248 -15.87 8.45 -58.06
C ASP A 248 -14.54 8.74 -57.34
N LEU A 249 -14.01 7.69 -56.69
CA LEU A 249 -12.67 7.64 -56.10
C LEU A 249 -11.64 7.86 -57.21
N ALA A 250 -10.91 8.96 -57.15
CA ALA A 250 -9.81 9.22 -58.07
C ALA A 250 -8.46 9.04 -57.38
N SER A 251 -7.51 8.46 -58.13
CA SER A 251 -6.14 8.18 -57.70
C SER A 251 -5.39 9.45 -57.24
N PRO A 252 -4.44 9.33 -56.30
CA PRO A 252 -3.66 10.46 -55.81
C PRO A 252 -2.74 11.04 -56.90
N PRO A 253 -2.55 12.37 -56.99
CA PRO A 253 -1.51 12.95 -57.83
C PRO A 253 -0.11 12.64 -57.27
N PRO A 254 0.93 12.61 -58.12
CA PRO A 254 2.27 12.19 -57.73
C PRO A 254 2.90 13.16 -56.72
N THR A 255 3.63 12.58 -55.78
CA THR A 255 4.28 13.24 -54.65
C THR A 255 5.43 14.16 -55.09
N MET A 256 5.43 15.41 -54.59
CA MET A 256 6.63 16.24 -54.53
C MET A 256 7.11 16.29 -53.08
N GLY A 257 8.27 15.69 -52.83
CA GLY A 257 8.86 15.54 -51.51
C GLY A 257 9.47 16.83 -50.93
N ARG A 258 9.86 16.71 -49.65
CA ARG A 258 10.78 17.53 -48.80
C ARG A 258 10.18 17.51 -47.38
N ARG A 259 10.89 17.29 -46.27
CA ARG A 259 12.31 17.18 -45.93
C ARG A 259 12.41 16.35 -44.64
N ARG A 260 13.47 15.57 -44.53
CA ARG A 260 13.96 14.96 -43.28
C ARG A 260 14.22 16.05 -42.24
N ALA A 261 13.62 15.95 -41.07
CA ALA A 261 14.11 16.60 -39.86
C ALA A 261 14.78 15.51 -39.00
N LYS A 262 16.10 15.60 -38.90
CA LYS A 262 16.90 14.89 -37.90
C LYS A 262 16.55 15.48 -36.53
N PHE A 263 16.16 14.65 -35.58
CA PHE A 263 16.29 14.96 -34.16
C PHE A 263 16.97 13.78 -33.49
N LEU A 264 18.26 13.95 -33.26
CA LEU A 264 19.09 13.16 -32.35
C LEU A 264 19.07 13.93 -31.02
N ILE A 265 18.48 13.36 -29.98
CA ILE A 265 18.88 13.65 -28.60
C ILE A 265 19.02 12.33 -27.83
N PHE A 266 20.18 12.26 -27.21
CA PHE A 266 20.84 11.23 -26.41
C PHE A 266 20.14 11.00 -25.05
N ILE A 267 20.62 9.98 -24.30
CA ILE A 267 20.29 9.50 -22.93
C ILE A 267 19.45 8.20 -22.99
N LYS A 268 19.89 7.01 -22.55
CA LYS A 268 20.88 6.60 -21.53
C LYS A 268 21.38 5.17 -21.81
N VAL A 269 22.68 4.95 -21.67
CA VAL A 269 23.32 3.63 -21.48
C VAL A 269 23.48 3.41 -19.98
N HIS A 270 23.27 2.16 -19.55
CA HIS A 270 23.59 1.45 -18.29
C HIS A 270 22.34 0.63 -17.88
N GLU A 271 22.37 -0.66 -17.57
CA GLU A 271 23.42 -1.69 -17.54
C GLU A 271 22.63 -2.97 -17.20
N THR A 272 22.64 -3.98 -18.06
CA THR A 272 22.08 -5.31 -17.73
C THR A 272 23.25 -6.25 -17.53
N ASP A 273 23.91 -6.13 -16.39
CA ASP A 273 24.82 -7.14 -15.87
C ASP A 273 24.02 -8.16 -15.06
N TRP A 274 23.55 -9.19 -15.76
CA TRP A 274 23.14 -10.44 -15.14
C TRP A 274 24.34 -11.39 -15.18
N ILE A 275 25.04 -11.43 -14.05
CA ILE A 275 26.21 -12.25 -13.78
C ILE A 275 25.88 -13.75 -13.92
N GLU A 276 26.55 -14.36 -14.90
CA GLU A 276 27.27 -15.65 -14.89
C GLU A 276 26.65 -16.85 -14.15
N ARG A 277 26.29 -17.90 -14.90
CA ARG A 277 27.19 -19.03 -15.21
C ARG A 277 27.82 -19.66 -13.96
N ARG A 278 27.04 -20.50 -13.27
CA ARG A 278 27.60 -21.51 -12.36
C ARG A 278 27.01 -22.89 -12.64
N LEU A 279 27.33 -23.47 -13.79
CA LEU A 279 27.24 -24.92 -14.01
C LEU A 279 28.37 -25.37 -14.95
N PHE A 280 29.55 -25.61 -14.39
CA PHE A 280 30.46 -26.64 -14.89
C PHE A 280 31.39 -27.13 -13.77
N ARG A 281 31.39 -28.47 -13.59
CA ARG A 281 32.48 -29.33 -13.08
C ARG A 281 32.97 -29.13 -11.63
N LYS A 282 32.58 -30.07 -10.77
CA LYS A 282 33.43 -31.22 -10.39
C LYS A 282 32.55 -32.37 -9.93
#